data_AF-A0A7S2KAC6-F1
#
_entry.id   AF-A0A7S2KAC6-F1
#
_cell.length_a   1.000
_cell.length_b   1.000
_cell.length_c   1.000
_cell.angle_alpha   90.00
_cell.angle_beta   90.00
_cell.angle_gamma   90.00
#
_symmetry.space_group_name_H-M   'P 1'
#
loop_
_entity.id
_entity.type
_entity.pdbx_description
1 polymer ?
#
loop_
_entity_poly.entity_id
_entity_poly.type
_entity_poly.pdbx_seq_one_letter_code
_entity_poly.pdbx_strand_id
1 'polypeptide(L)'
;PPRARCPPPAAAAPAAAASSTWAPVAWARSSASTTAPLAGEDASRSHSTARLYGFAAAAAAAGAAAAASATRARDQTQVRCESVQCEGQQGEVRRRSPVRCDAVVRQGSECSLVTLSVEKDRPGLLAEASDLLKHHGLDIRDAKISTIEGSMKAQHVYTVQERGSGKGLTIGRLEELRRALEGLGEVACTATAWPMYTSAEVARHTTAETGIWVSYKSGVYDITEFVANHPGGKDKIMLAAGKSIDPFWRIYQQHEGRGTAVSQLEKMRIGDLADPQPSGDDGSCPYSDDPSDRHPGLIFHNNKPCNAEVPPELVMDSWLTPNPVWFIRHHHPVPVVDPCKFRLKVEGGANSREVDITLEDLKSRFMKREVTTTIQCGGNRRSELDKIEKTSGIPWGEGAISNARWGGVLLREVLMHCAGVSLEGVEWGGLKHLVAYGADDMQASIPIEKALSPFSDVLLAYEMNGEPLPPEHGFPVRLITPGVVGVRNVKWVDRIRLSTEEAEGPWQRGIAYKGFSPMQKDCTGVDVEKILSMQEMPVQSAIMAPKAGAVIELDDIEVKGWAWSGGGRGIVRV
;
A
#
# COMPACT_ATOMS: atom_id res chain seq x y z
N PRO A 1 -48.16 21.65 16.10
CA PRO A 1 -48.83 22.17 14.88
C PRO A 1 -48.00 21.84 13.63
N PRO A 2 -48.56 21.14 12.62
CA PRO A 2 -47.75 20.37 11.67
C PRO A 2 -47.43 21.11 10.35
N ARG A 3 -46.21 20.82 9.86
CA ARG A 3 -45.74 20.68 8.46
C ARG A 3 -46.38 21.57 7.38
N ALA A 4 -45.62 22.55 6.88
CA ALA A 4 -45.82 23.13 5.55
C ALA A 4 -44.95 22.38 4.52
N ARG A 5 -45.59 21.87 3.46
CA ARG A 5 -44.94 21.22 2.29
C ARG A 5 -44.51 22.30 1.29
N CYS A 6 -43.32 22.17 0.71
CA CYS A 6 -42.89 22.95 -0.46
C CYS A 6 -43.67 22.54 -1.73
N PRO A 7 -44.03 23.49 -2.63
CA PRO A 7 -44.61 23.18 -3.92
C PRO A 7 -43.54 22.79 -4.96
N PRO A 8 -43.88 22.02 -6.01
CA PRO A 8 -42.95 21.68 -7.08
C PRO A 8 -42.76 22.87 -8.06
N PRO A 9 -41.62 22.95 -8.77
CA PRO A 9 -41.37 24.03 -9.72
C PRO A 9 -42.18 23.85 -11.00
N ALA A 10 -42.70 24.98 -11.50
CA ALA A 10 -43.46 25.09 -12.74
C ALA A 10 -42.55 24.92 -13.97
N ALA A 11 -43.08 24.21 -14.98
CA ALA A 11 -42.47 24.05 -16.28
C ALA A 11 -42.41 25.38 -17.05
N ALA A 12 -41.24 25.73 -17.58
CA ALA A 12 -41.06 26.82 -18.52
C ALA A 12 -40.93 26.27 -19.95
N ALA A 13 -41.76 26.80 -20.85
CA ALA A 13 -41.78 26.52 -22.28
C ALA A 13 -40.64 27.29 -23.02
N PRO A 14 -40.30 26.93 -24.27
CA PRO A 14 -39.01 27.26 -24.89
C PRO A 14 -39.01 28.66 -25.52
N ALA A 15 -37.88 29.35 -25.43
CA ALA A 15 -37.64 30.62 -26.12
C ALA A 15 -36.70 30.43 -27.32
N ALA A 16 -37.00 31.22 -28.36
CA ALA A 16 -36.57 31.11 -29.74
C ALA A 16 -35.07 31.25 -30.01
N ALA A 17 -34.68 30.65 -31.14
CA ALA A 17 -33.38 30.74 -31.79
C ALA A 17 -32.99 32.17 -32.21
N ALA A 18 -31.71 32.49 -32.04
CA ALA A 18 -31.04 33.56 -32.76
C ALA A 18 -29.78 32.98 -33.43
N SER A 19 -29.81 32.96 -34.76
CA SER A 19 -28.71 32.57 -35.63
C SER A 19 -27.64 33.67 -35.68
N SER A 20 -26.38 33.30 -35.47
CA SER A 20 -25.25 34.10 -35.97
C SER A 20 -24.22 33.19 -36.63
N THR A 21 -24.03 33.44 -37.92
CA THR A 21 -23.13 32.81 -38.86
C THR A 21 -21.68 33.19 -38.58
N TRP A 22 -20.78 32.20 -38.45
CA TRP A 22 -19.34 32.39 -38.66
C TRP A 22 -18.83 31.27 -39.57
N ALA A 23 -18.27 31.67 -40.70
CA ALA A 23 -17.68 30.83 -41.73
C ALA A 23 -16.30 30.33 -41.31
N PRO A 24 -15.91 29.08 -41.64
CA PRO A 24 -14.52 28.66 -41.56
C PRO A 24 -13.79 28.91 -42.89
N VAL A 25 -12.60 29.50 -42.79
CA VAL A 25 -11.65 29.67 -43.88
C VAL A 25 -11.05 28.31 -44.25
N ALA A 26 -11.22 27.95 -45.53
CA ALA A 26 -10.63 26.77 -46.14
C ALA A 26 -9.13 26.96 -46.41
N TRP A 27 -8.35 25.91 -46.16
CA TRP A 27 -7.08 25.69 -46.86
C TRP A 27 -7.19 24.37 -47.63
N ALA A 28 -7.17 24.49 -48.95
CA ALA A 28 -7.13 23.39 -49.90
C ALA A 28 -5.72 23.31 -50.54
N ARG A 29 -5.23 22.07 -50.70
CA ARG A 29 -4.32 21.56 -51.76
C ARG A 29 -4.13 20.06 -51.45
N SER A 30 -4.86 19.14 -52.06
CA SER A 30 -4.71 18.57 -53.41
C SER A 30 -3.35 17.91 -53.69
N SER A 31 -3.32 16.58 -53.70
CA SER A 31 -2.96 15.83 -54.91
C SER A 31 -3.41 14.38 -54.79
N ALA A 32 -3.96 13.89 -55.90
CA ALA A 32 -4.59 12.59 -56.07
C ALA A 32 -3.57 11.52 -56.44
N SER A 33 -3.88 10.25 -56.16
CA SER A 33 -3.84 9.24 -57.22
C SER A 33 -4.82 8.11 -56.94
N THR A 34 -5.61 7.86 -57.97
CA THR A 34 -6.62 6.82 -58.21
C THR A 34 -6.04 5.40 -58.23
N THR A 35 -6.79 4.42 -57.73
CA THR A 35 -7.21 3.22 -58.50
C THR A 35 -8.20 2.36 -57.70
N ALA A 36 -9.43 2.31 -58.21
CA ALA A 36 -10.41 1.22 -58.11
C ALA A 36 -10.79 0.90 -59.59
N PRO A 37 -11.50 -0.20 -59.99
CA PRO A 37 -12.60 -0.87 -59.28
C PRO A 37 -12.54 -2.44 -59.43
N LEU A 38 -13.42 -3.29 -58.89
CA LEU A 38 -14.87 -3.50 -59.11
C LEU A 38 -15.36 -4.54 -58.07
N ALA A 39 -16.46 -4.25 -57.35
CA ALA A 39 -17.84 -4.75 -57.55
C ALA A 39 -18.08 -6.13 -56.91
N GLY A 40 -18.86 -6.24 -55.82
CA GLY A 40 -20.33 -6.45 -55.80
C GLY A 40 -20.55 -7.78 -55.03
N GLU A 41 -21.56 -8.10 -54.24
CA GLU A 41 -22.93 -7.65 -53.94
C GLU A 41 -23.15 -8.04 -52.46
N ASP A 42 -23.62 -7.17 -51.57
CA ASP A 42 -25.00 -6.81 -51.23
C ASP A 42 -25.92 -7.91 -50.64
N ALA A 43 -26.60 -7.46 -49.56
CA ALA A 43 -27.89 -7.87 -49.05
C ALA A 43 -28.11 -9.20 -48.27
N SER A 44 -28.19 -9.00 -46.95
CA SER A 44 -29.38 -9.30 -46.13
C SER A 44 -29.70 -10.75 -45.73
N ARG A 45 -29.80 -11.00 -44.42
CA ARG A 45 -31.09 -11.16 -43.73
C ARG A 45 -30.89 -11.50 -42.25
N SER A 46 -31.62 -10.74 -41.44
CA SER A 46 -31.97 -11.00 -40.05
C SER A 46 -32.88 -12.23 -39.93
N HIS A 47 -32.76 -13.01 -38.85
CA HIS A 47 -33.81 -13.21 -37.84
C HIS A 47 -33.47 -14.32 -36.82
N SER A 48 -33.83 -14.02 -35.57
CA SER A 48 -34.32 -14.93 -34.52
C SER A 48 -33.32 -15.90 -33.87
N THR A 49 -32.84 -15.65 -32.64
CA THR A 49 -33.48 -15.75 -31.31
C THR A 49 -33.93 -17.15 -30.86
N ALA A 50 -33.25 -17.59 -29.78
CA ALA A 50 -33.77 -18.28 -28.60
C ALA A 50 -34.17 -19.77 -28.67
N ARG A 51 -33.42 -20.60 -27.93
CA ARG A 51 -33.81 -21.26 -26.65
C ARG A 51 -32.78 -22.36 -26.34
N LEU A 52 -31.99 -22.26 -25.27
CA LEU A 52 -32.31 -22.58 -23.86
C LEU A 52 -32.67 -24.06 -23.60
N TYR A 53 -31.76 -24.71 -22.88
CA TYR A 53 -31.92 -25.65 -21.75
C TYR A 53 -31.21 -27.00 -21.88
N GLY A 54 -30.18 -27.15 -21.05
CA GLY A 54 -30.03 -28.25 -20.08
C GLY A 54 -29.72 -29.64 -20.63
N PHE A 55 -28.59 -30.22 -20.23
CA PHE A 55 -28.57 -31.11 -19.07
C PHE A 55 -27.13 -31.48 -18.69
N ALA A 56 -26.88 -31.50 -17.40
CA ALA A 56 -25.63 -31.91 -16.78
C ALA A 56 -25.52 -33.43 -16.64
N ALA A 57 -24.28 -33.92 -16.77
CA ALA A 57 -23.62 -34.99 -16.02
C ALA A 57 -24.29 -36.39 -15.87
N ALA A 58 -23.58 -37.43 -16.33
CA ALA A 58 -23.25 -38.61 -15.52
C ALA A 58 -22.18 -39.53 -16.17
N ALA A 59 -21.03 -39.62 -15.49
CA ALA A 59 -20.34 -40.83 -15.03
C ALA A 59 -19.97 -42.02 -15.96
N ALA A 60 -18.63 -42.23 -16.03
CA ALA A 60 -17.90 -43.43 -15.58
C ALA A 60 -17.65 -44.66 -16.50
N ALA A 61 -16.36 -45.01 -16.50
CA ALA A 61 -15.74 -46.34 -16.45
C ALA A 61 -15.40 -47.11 -17.75
N ALA A 62 -14.09 -47.16 -18.05
CA ALA A 62 -13.29 -48.34 -18.43
C ALA A 62 -11.81 -47.88 -18.37
N GLY A 63 -10.80 -48.62 -17.90
CA GLY A 63 -10.62 -50.02 -17.54
C GLY A 63 -9.11 -50.30 -17.71
N ALA A 64 -8.47 -50.86 -16.68
CA ALA A 64 -7.03 -50.98 -16.50
C ALA A 64 -6.34 -52.09 -17.31
N ALA A 65 -5.03 -51.92 -17.59
CA ALA A 65 -3.94 -52.93 -17.69
C ALA A 65 -2.64 -52.19 -18.11
N ALA A 66 -1.42 -52.45 -17.67
CA ALA A 66 -0.81 -53.59 -17.00
C ALA A 66 0.47 -53.15 -16.25
N ALA A 67 0.80 -53.86 -15.18
CA ALA A 67 2.12 -53.89 -14.55
C ALA A 67 2.59 -55.35 -14.47
N ALA A 68 3.82 -55.64 -14.93
CA ALA A 68 4.68 -56.71 -14.41
C ALA A 68 6.00 -56.79 -15.21
N SER A 69 7.13 -56.60 -14.54
CA SER A 69 8.33 -57.44 -14.68
C SER A 69 9.42 -56.91 -13.74
N ALA A 70 9.74 -57.70 -12.72
CA ALA A 70 10.92 -57.55 -11.89
C ALA A 70 11.67 -58.88 -11.91
N THR A 71 12.96 -58.87 -12.26
CA THR A 71 13.91 -59.86 -11.72
C THR A 71 15.38 -59.41 -11.82
N ARG A 72 16.03 -59.45 -10.65
CA ARG A 72 17.44 -59.81 -10.35
C ARG A 72 18.60 -59.13 -11.10
N ALA A 73 19.44 -58.45 -10.32
CA ALA A 73 20.83 -58.87 -10.09
C ALA A 73 21.35 -58.30 -8.76
N ARG A 74 21.76 -59.19 -7.85
CA ARG A 74 22.62 -58.88 -6.70
C ARG A 74 24.04 -58.93 -7.22
N ASP A 75 24.88 -57.95 -6.89
CA ASP A 75 26.31 -58.22 -6.85
C ASP A 75 26.97 -57.60 -5.62
N GLN A 76 27.86 -58.38 -5.05
CA GLN A 76 28.57 -58.16 -3.80
C GLN A 76 29.82 -57.32 -4.08
N THR A 77 30.14 -56.38 -3.21
CA THR A 77 31.54 -55.96 -3.03
C THR A 77 31.74 -55.49 -1.60
N GLN A 78 32.31 -56.40 -0.81
CA GLN A 78 32.83 -56.18 0.52
C GLN A 78 34.35 -56.10 0.38
N VAL A 79 34.97 -54.93 0.63
CA VAL A 79 36.44 -54.83 0.72
C VAL A 79 36.83 -53.90 1.87
N ARG A 80 37.41 -54.55 2.90
CA ARG A 80 38.47 -54.16 3.83
C ARG A 80 38.36 -52.87 4.65
N CYS A 81 38.05 -53.08 5.94
CA CYS A 81 38.63 -52.31 7.04
C CYS A 81 40.16 -52.54 7.09
N GLU A 82 40.93 -51.46 7.04
CA GLU A 82 42.28 -51.42 7.58
C GLU A 82 42.26 -50.74 8.94
N SER A 83 42.77 -51.48 9.93
CA SER A 83 43.02 -51.06 11.29
C SER A 83 44.22 -50.12 11.35
N VAL A 84 44.02 -48.90 11.85
CA VAL A 84 45.09 -48.10 12.46
C VAL A 84 44.66 -47.83 13.91
N GLN A 85 45.31 -48.53 14.84
CA GLN A 85 45.36 -48.10 16.23
C GLN A 85 46.40 -47.01 16.34
N CYS A 86 46.08 -45.90 17.02
CA CYS A 86 47.00 -45.25 17.96
C CYS A 86 46.25 -44.29 18.90
N GLU A 87 46.42 -44.61 20.18
CA GLU A 87 46.59 -43.70 21.32
C GLU A 87 45.39 -42.95 21.90
N GLY A 88 45.13 -43.28 23.17
CA GLY A 88 44.13 -42.65 23.99
C GLY A 88 44.45 -41.19 24.31
N GLN A 89 43.42 -40.36 24.24
CA GLN A 89 43.35 -39.11 24.97
C GLN A 89 42.16 -39.19 25.91
N GLN A 90 42.44 -38.93 27.18
CA GLN A 90 41.47 -38.75 28.25
C GLN A 90 40.42 -37.72 27.81
N GLY A 91 39.14 -38.08 27.96
CA GLY A 91 38.02 -37.26 27.50
C GLY A 91 37.96 -35.92 28.22
N GLU A 92 38.18 -34.84 27.48
CA GLU A 92 37.60 -33.54 27.80
C GLU A 92 36.09 -33.63 27.65
N VAL A 93 35.36 -33.39 28.75
CA VAL A 93 33.92 -33.14 28.69
C VAL A 93 33.73 -31.83 27.90
N ARG A 94 33.42 -31.94 26.61
CA ARG A 94 33.02 -30.78 25.79
C ARG A 94 31.74 -30.20 26.39
N ARG A 95 31.86 -29.07 27.11
CA ARG A 95 30.71 -28.26 27.54
C ARG A 95 29.90 -27.87 26.29
N ARG A 96 28.61 -28.19 26.31
CA ARG A 96 27.69 -27.90 25.19
C ARG A 96 27.42 -26.39 25.15
N SER A 97 27.38 -25.80 23.96
CA SER A 97 27.03 -24.39 23.78
C SER A 97 25.61 -24.09 24.29
N PRO A 98 25.37 -22.93 24.92
CA PRO A 98 24.07 -22.55 25.46
C PRO A 98 23.04 -22.33 24.35
N VAL A 99 21.78 -22.66 24.63
CA VAL A 99 20.63 -22.52 23.71
C VAL A 99 19.63 -21.55 24.34
N ARG A 100 19.31 -20.45 23.66
CA ARG A 100 18.25 -19.52 24.08
C ARG A 100 16.99 -19.75 23.25
N CYS A 101 15.83 -19.87 23.90
CA CYS A 101 14.56 -20.04 23.20
C CYS A 101 13.72 -18.76 23.29
N ASP A 102 13.48 -18.13 22.15
CA ASP A 102 12.54 -17.00 22.01
C ASP A 102 11.30 -17.51 21.26
N ALA A 103 10.15 -17.49 21.93
CA ALA A 103 8.87 -17.88 21.32
C ALA A 103 8.07 -16.63 20.91
N VAL A 104 7.59 -16.59 19.66
CA VAL A 104 6.73 -15.51 19.18
C VAL A 104 5.35 -16.07 18.86
N VAL A 105 4.35 -15.63 19.62
CA VAL A 105 2.93 -15.87 19.29
C VAL A 105 2.47 -14.79 18.34
N ARG A 106 2.27 -15.12 17.06
CA ARG A 106 1.41 -14.29 16.21
C ARG A 106 -0.04 -14.52 16.67
N GLN A 107 -0.64 -13.54 17.34
CA GLN A 107 -2.06 -13.58 17.67
C GLN A 107 -2.85 -13.55 16.36
N GLY A 108 -3.33 -14.73 15.94
CA GLY A 108 -4.15 -14.93 14.74
C GLY A 108 -3.82 -16.16 13.90
N SER A 109 -2.76 -16.93 14.18
CA SER A 109 -2.38 -18.08 13.35
C SER A 109 -2.68 -19.44 13.99
N GLU A 110 -3.08 -20.39 13.14
CA GLU A 110 -3.20 -21.81 13.49
C GLU A 110 -1.87 -22.45 13.96
N CYS A 111 -0.74 -21.76 13.79
CA CYS A 111 0.61 -22.21 14.18
C CYS A 111 1.33 -21.21 15.10
N SER A 112 2.29 -21.70 15.89
CA SER A 112 3.24 -20.91 16.68
C SER A 112 4.65 -21.01 16.11
N LEU A 113 5.45 -19.95 16.30
CA LEU A 113 6.87 -19.93 15.92
C LEU A 113 7.74 -20.07 17.18
N VAL A 114 8.61 -21.07 17.17
CA VAL A 114 9.61 -21.31 18.20
C VAL A 114 10.98 -21.07 17.59
N THR A 115 11.73 -20.11 18.11
CA THR A 115 13.07 -19.78 17.61
C THR A 115 14.11 -20.09 18.67
N LEU A 116 15.09 -20.93 18.33
CA LEU A 116 16.26 -21.19 19.16
C LEU A 116 17.44 -20.41 18.62
N SER A 117 17.98 -19.51 19.44
CA SER A 117 19.20 -18.75 19.14
C SER A 117 20.40 -19.44 19.80
N VAL A 118 21.42 -19.73 18.99
CA VAL A 118 22.70 -20.30 19.45
C VAL A 118 23.88 -19.47 18.96
N GLU A 119 24.95 -19.44 19.75
CA GLU A 119 26.17 -18.68 19.42
C GLU A 119 26.89 -19.16 18.17
N LYS A 120 26.74 -20.44 17.83
CA LYS A 120 27.21 -21.08 16.61
C LYS A 120 26.27 -22.24 16.29
N ASP A 121 25.98 -22.47 15.01
CA ASP A 121 25.21 -23.65 14.61
C ASP A 121 25.84 -24.91 15.21
N ARG A 122 24.99 -25.71 15.86
CA ARG A 122 25.36 -26.96 16.51
C ARG A 122 24.79 -28.10 15.67
N PRO A 123 25.64 -28.85 14.94
CA PRO A 123 25.19 -30.02 14.21
C PRO A 123 24.41 -30.97 15.14
N GLY A 124 23.19 -31.32 14.75
CA GLY A 124 22.29 -32.18 15.54
C GLY A 124 21.28 -31.46 16.44
N LEU A 125 21.48 -30.17 16.77
CA LEU A 125 20.51 -29.41 17.59
C LEU A 125 19.13 -29.32 16.92
N LEU A 126 19.09 -29.21 15.59
CA LEU A 126 17.84 -29.19 14.84
C LEU A 126 17.01 -30.47 15.06
N ALA A 127 17.69 -31.63 15.11
CA ALA A 127 17.05 -32.92 15.32
C ALA A 127 16.64 -33.10 16.79
N GLU A 128 17.53 -32.78 17.74
CA GLU A 128 17.25 -32.90 19.18
C GLU A 128 16.06 -32.03 19.62
N ALA A 129 16.01 -30.78 19.17
CA ALA A 129 14.87 -29.90 19.44
C ALA A 129 13.61 -30.35 18.71
N SER A 130 13.71 -30.90 17.49
CA SER A 130 12.56 -31.48 16.79
C SER A 130 11.96 -32.65 17.56
N ASP A 131 12.79 -33.54 18.11
CA ASP A 131 12.34 -34.69 18.87
C ASP A 131 11.72 -34.27 20.20
N LEU A 132 12.29 -33.27 20.87
CA LEU A 132 11.71 -32.70 22.09
C LEU A 132 10.35 -32.06 21.81
N LEU A 133 10.22 -31.23 20.77
CA LEU A 133 8.96 -30.62 20.37
C LEU A 133 7.88 -31.68 20.07
N LYS A 134 8.25 -32.76 19.35
CA LYS A 134 7.34 -33.88 19.06
C LYS A 134 6.94 -34.66 20.31
N HIS A 135 7.86 -34.83 21.26
CA HIS A 135 7.60 -35.51 22.54
C HIS A 135 6.63 -34.71 23.42
N HIS A 136 6.69 -33.38 23.34
CA HIS A 136 5.74 -32.48 23.99
C HIS A 136 4.41 -32.31 23.23
N GLY A 137 4.12 -33.19 22.27
CA GLY A 137 2.82 -33.25 21.60
C GLY A 137 2.63 -32.22 20.50
N LEU A 138 3.70 -31.81 19.81
CA LEU A 138 3.61 -30.85 18.72
C LEU A 138 3.81 -31.48 17.34
N ASP A 139 3.15 -30.89 16.35
CA ASP A 139 3.37 -31.18 14.94
C ASP A 139 4.21 -30.05 14.33
N ILE A 140 5.38 -30.41 13.80
CA ILE A 140 6.31 -29.47 13.17
C ILE A 140 5.92 -29.35 11.69
N ARG A 141 5.49 -28.16 11.27
CA ARG A 141 5.11 -27.84 9.90
C ARG A 141 6.29 -27.44 9.03
N ASP A 142 7.25 -26.75 9.64
CA ASP A 142 8.48 -26.28 8.99
C ASP A 142 9.59 -26.16 10.04
N ALA A 143 10.83 -26.41 9.63
CA ALA A 143 12.02 -26.27 10.46
C ALA A 143 13.18 -25.80 9.59
N LYS A 144 13.79 -24.67 9.95
CA LYS A 144 14.88 -24.06 9.17
C LYS A 144 15.96 -23.49 10.07
N ILE A 145 17.18 -23.45 9.55
CA ILE A 145 18.31 -22.77 10.17
C ILE A 145 18.56 -21.48 9.40
N SER A 146 18.65 -20.36 10.10
CA SER A 146 19.07 -19.08 9.54
C SER A 146 20.28 -18.56 10.27
N THR A 147 21.37 -18.35 9.55
CA THR A 147 22.58 -17.66 10.03
C THR A 147 22.44 -16.17 9.76
N ILE A 148 22.83 -15.34 10.73
CA ILE A 148 22.83 -13.88 10.55
C ILE A 148 24.17 -13.51 9.90
N GLU A 149 24.15 -12.92 8.70
CA GLU A 149 25.35 -12.45 8.00
C GLU A 149 26.18 -11.50 8.89
N GLY A 150 27.48 -11.81 9.02
CA GLY A 150 28.40 -11.03 9.86
C GLY A 150 28.40 -11.39 11.36
N SER A 151 27.60 -12.36 11.81
CA SER A 151 27.63 -12.86 13.20
C SER A 151 27.94 -14.36 13.26
N MET A 152 28.54 -14.85 14.36
CA MET A 152 28.69 -16.29 14.56
C MET A 152 27.36 -16.99 14.90
N LYS A 153 26.28 -16.23 15.17
CA LYS A 153 25.00 -16.75 15.70
C LYS A 153 24.16 -17.45 14.63
N ALA A 154 23.54 -18.56 15.02
CA ALA A 154 22.55 -19.27 14.21
C ALA A 154 21.19 -19.30 14.92
N GLN A 155 20.11 -19.25 14.14
CA GLN A 155 18.74 -19.36 14.60
C GLN A 155 18.09 -20.61 14.01
N HIS A 156 17.54 -21.48 14.85
CA HIS A 156 16.74 -22.63 14.45
C HIS A 156 15.27 -22.26 14.65
N VAL A 157 14.52 -22.11 13.57
CA VAL A 157 13.13 -21.65 13.59
C VAL A 157 12.22 -22.83 13.27
N TYR A 158 11.27 -23.09 14.17
CA TYR A 158 10.24 -24.12 14.02
C TYR A 158 8.86 -23.48 13.93
N THR A 159 8.08 -23.93 12.96
CA THR A 159 6.64 -23.65 12.90
C THR A 159 5.91 -24.86 13.46
N VAL A 160 5.18 -24.69 14.56
CA VAL A 160 4.58 -25.80 15.31
C VAL A 160 3.09 -25.59 15.55
N GLN A 161 2.35 -26.70 15.69
CA GLN A 161 0.96 -26.73 16.13
C GLN A 161 0.79 -27.74 17.26
N GLU A 162 -0.23 -27.55 18.08
CA GLU A 162 -0.61 -28.57 19.06
C GLU A 162 -1.27 -29.77 18.36
N ARG A 163 -0.70 -30.96 18.59
CA ARG A 163 -1.17 -32.21 17.98
C ARG A 163 -2.59 -32.51 18.45
N GLY A 164 -3.51 -32.62 17.49
CA GLY A 164 -4.93 -32.93 17.74
C GLY A 164 -5.85 -31.73 17.71
N SER A 165 -5.43 -30.54 18.16
CA SER A 165 -6.25 -29.32 18.07
C SER A 165 -5.96 -28.51 16.81
N GLY A 166 -4.77 -28.65 16.22
CA GLY A 166 -4.34 -27.90 15.02
C GLY A 166 -4.21 -26.40 15.26
N LYS A 167 -4.20 -25.97 16.53
CA LYS A 167 -4.11 -24.56 16.93
C LYS A 167 -2.69 -24.21 17.38
N GLY A 168 -2.43 -22.90 17.41
CA GLY A 168 -1.24 -22.34 18.05
C GLY A 168 -1.23 -22.56 19.56
N LEU A 169 -0.05 -22.46 20.14
CA LEU A 169 0.23 -22.69 21.55
C LEU A 169 -0.27 -21.55 22.45
N THR A 170 -0.77 -21.90 23.63
CA THR A 170 -1.09 -20.95 24.70
C THR A 170 0.17 -20.43 25.38
N ILE A 171 0.09 -19.26 26.04
CA ILE A 171 1.23 -18.63 26.75
C ILE A 171 1.83 -19.57 27.79
N GLY A 172 1.01 -20.23 28.62
CA GLY A 172 1.51 -21.18 29.63
C GLY A 172 2.22 -22.39 29.02
N ARG A 173 1.74 -22.90 27.87
CA ARG A 173 2.38 -24.03 27.19
C ARG A 173 3.72 -23.63 26.55
N LEU A 174 3.83 -22.39 26.10
CA LEU A 174 5.08 -21.84 25.56
C LEU A 174 6.15 -21.69 26.63
N GLU A 175 5.80 -21.27 27.84
CA GLU A 175 6.74 -21.18 28.96
C GLU A 175 7.28 -22.55 29.38
N GLU A 176 6.42 -23.58 29.38
CA GLU A 176 6.83 -24.95 29.65
C GLU A 176 7.82 -25.47 28.59
N LEU A 177 7.49 -25.27 27.31
CA LEU A 177 8.33 -25.67 26.18
C LEU A 177 9.66 -24.91 26.16
N ARG A 178 9.63 -23.61 26.47
CA ARG A 178 10.83 -22.79 26.58
C ARG A 178 11.81 -23.38 27.58
N ARG A 179 11.35 -23.73 28.80
CA ARG A 179 12.20 -24.32 29.84
C ARG A 179 12.79 -25.67 29.40
N ALA A 180 12.01 -26.49 28.72
CA ALA A 180 12.47 -27.79 28.21
C ALA A 180 13.52 -27.65 27.09
N LEU A 181 13.33 -26.70 26.17
CA LEU A 181 14.25 -26.41 25.08
C LEU A 181 15.54 -25.72 25.56
N GLU A 182 15.45 -24.82 26.54
CA GLU A 182 16.61 -24.22 27.21
C GLU A 182 17.44 -25.28 27.95
N GLY A 183 16.85 -26.41 28.36
CA GLY A 183 17.55 -27.55 28.94
C GLY A 183 18.43 -28.37 27.97
N LEU A 184 18.35 -28.12 26.65
CA LEU A 184 19.19 -28.79 25.64
C LEU A 184 20.65 -28.25 25.58
N GLY A 185 20.98 -27.25 26.41
CA GLY A 185 22.33 -26.78 26.68
C GLY A 185 22.46 -26.41 28.16
N GLU A 186 23.57 -26.76 28.81
CA GLU A 186 23.78 -26.45 30.23
C GLU A 186 23.59 -24.95 30.47
N VAL A 187 22.59 -24.63 31.28
CA VAL A 187 22.24 -23.28 31.68
C VAL A 187 23.35 -22.71 32.55
N ALA A 188 24.25 -21.92 31.95
CA ALA A 188 24.75 -20.74 32.61
C ALA A 188 23.77 -19.62 32.28
N CYS A 189 22.81 -19.39 33.18
CA CYS A 189 21.91 -18.27 33.11
C CYS A 189 22.74 -16.99 33.30
N THR A 190 23.14 -16.38 32.21
CA THR A 190 23.42 -14.94 32.15
C THR A 190 22.55 -14.32 31.08
N ALA A 191 21.26 -14.66 31.06
CA ALA A 191 20.27 -13.76 30.50
C ALA A 191 20.05 -12.70 31.58
N THR A 192 20.84 -11.62 31.53
CA THR A 192 20.46 -10.40 32.23
C THR A 192 19.04 -10.08 31.78
N ALA A 193 18.11 -10.01 32.74
CA ALA A 193 16.78 -9.49 32.45
C ALA A 193 16.95 -8.17 31.70
N TRP A 194 16.11 -7.94 30.69
CA TRP A 194 16.09 -6.64 30.03
C TRP A 194 15.96 -5.56 31.10
N PRO A 195 16.75 -4.48 31.02
CA PRO A 195 16.60 -3.38 31.94
C PRO A 195 15.14 -2.95 32.01
N MET A 196 14.63 -2.82 33.23
CA MET A 196 13.27 -2.37 33.47
C MET A 196 13.27 -0.85 33.54
N TYR A 197 12.41 -0.21 32.77
CA TYR A 197 12.22 1.24 32.76
C TYR A 197 10.79 1.56 33.16
N THR A 198 10.62 2.60 33.96
CA THR A 198 9.31 3.19 34.24
C THR A 198 8.88 4.06 33.07
N SER A 199 7.57 4.25 32.89
CA SER A 199 7.01 5.15 31.89
C SER A 199 7.50 6.59 32.10
N ALA A 200 7.78 6.99 33.35
CA ALA A 200 8.38 8.28 33.69
C ALA A 200 9.85 8.41 33.26
N GLU A 201 10.61 7.31 33.24
CA GLU A 201 11.97 7.30 32.68
C GLU A 201 11.92 7.41 31.17
N VAL A 202 11.09 6.61 30.49
CA VAL A 202 10.88 6.69 29.03
C VAL A 202 10.50 8.12 28.61
N ALA A 203 9.64 8.80 29.37
CA ALA A 203 9.21 10.17 29.10
C ALA A 203 10.34 11.23 29.13
N ARG A 204 11.53 10.93 29.66
CA ARG A 204 12.69 11.84 29.64
C ARG A 204 13.48 11.77 28.33
N HIS A 205 13.28 10.72 27.54
CA HIS A 205 14.02 10.43 26.31
C HIS A 205 13.22 10.91 25.09
N THR A 206 13.30 12.22 24.81
CA THR A 206 12.48 12.88 23.77
C THR A 206 13.29 13.61 22.69
N THR A 207 14.62 13.63 22.80
CA THR A 207 15.51 14.34 21.88
C THR A 207 16.69 13.46 21.46
N ALA A 208 17.41 13.83 20.41
CA ALA A 208 18.55 13.03 19.95
C ALA A 208 19.68 12.93 21.00
N GLU A 209 19.86 13.97 21.82
CA GLU A 209 20.89 14.03 22.87
C GLU A 209 20.52 13.15 24.07
N THR A 210 19.23 13.07 24.38
CA THR A 210 18.72 12.22 25.45
C THR A 210 18.50 10.79 24.98
N GLY A 211 18.43 10.54 23.67
CA GLY A 211 17.82 9.35 23.08
C GLY A 211 16.32 9.58 22.90
N ILE A 212 15.75 9.04 21.83
CA ILE A 212 14.33 9.15 21.49
C ILE A 212 13.71 7.79 21.77
N TRP A 213 13.14 7.63 22.96
CA TRP A 213 12.56 6.35 23.38
C TRP A 213 11.06 6.33 23.19
N VAL A 214 10.54 5.15 22.91
CA VAL A 214 9.10 4.87 22.84
C VAL A 214 8.79 3.57 23.56
N SER A 215 7.54 3.40 24.00
CA SER A 215 7.06 2.11 24.47
C SER A 215 6.01 1.53 23.52
N TYR A 216 5.99 0.21 23.43
CA TYR A 216 4.96 -0.53 22.71
C TYR A 216 4.63 -1.80 23.47
N LYS A 217 3.37 -1.94 23.88
CA LYS A 217 2.95 -2.98 24.83
C LYS A 217 3.84 -2.93 26.08
N SER A 218 4.62 -3.98 26.34
CA SER A 218 5.55 -4.05 27.48
C SER A 218 7.00 -3.70 27.14
N GLY A 219 7.35 -3.45 25.88
CA GLY A 219 8.74 -3.18 25.48
C GLY A 219 9.07 -1.69 25.46
N VAL A 220 10.35 -1.38 25.67
CA VAL A 220 10.95 -0.04 25.54
C VAL A 220 11.99 -0.06 24.43
N TYR A 221 11.92 0.91 23.52
CA TYR A 221 12.69 0.94 22.28
C TYR A 221 13.36 2.29 22.09
N ASP A 222 14.63 2.28 21.71
CA ASP A 222 15.37 3.48 21.31
C ASP A 222 15.31 3.62 19.79
N ILE A 223 14.50 4.56 19.31
CA ILE A 223 14.27 4.79 17.89
C ILE A 223 15.13 5.92 17.31
N THR A 224 16.13 6.41 18.06
CA THR A 224 16.93 7.60 17.69
C THR A 224 17.47 7.54 16.27
N GLU A 225 18.11 6.43 15.90
CA GLU A 225 18.70 6.20 14.57
C GLU A 225 17.66 5.95 13.48
N PHE A 226 16.44 5.55 13.86
CA PHE A 226 15.37 5.23 12.92
C PHE A 226 14.48 6.42 12.56
N VAL A 227 14.44 7.46 13.39
CA VAL A 227 13.60 8.65 13.19
C VAL A 227 13.82 9.27 11.81
N ALA A 228 15.08 9.36 11.36
CA ALA A 228 15.44 9.89 10.05
C ALA A 228 14.96 8.99 8.89
N ASN A 229 14.64 7.73 9.13
CA ASN A 229 14.26 6.74 8.12
C ASN A 229 12.78 6.35 8.17
N HIS A 230 12.00 6.95 9.07
CA HIS A 230 10.60 6.61 9.22
C HIS A 230 9.78 7.02 7.98
N PRO A 231 9.02 6.10 7.34
CA PRO A 231 8.26 6.41 6.13
C PRO A 231 7.16 7.47 6.31
N GLY A 232 6.65 7.62 7.54
CA GLY A 232 5.74 8.70 7.93
C GLY A 232 6.46 9.98 8.35
N GLY A 233 7.74 10.12 8.06
CA GLY A 233 8.59 11.27 8.38
C GLY A 233 8.88 11.46 9.87
N LYS A 234 9.79 12.40 10.14
CA LYS A 234 10.22 12.78 11.50
C LYS A 234 9.07 13.38 12.31
N ASP A 235 8.29 14.28 11.72
CA ASP A 235 7.27 15.02 12.47
C ASP A 235 6.23 14.10 13.12
N LYS A 236 5.76 13.08 12.39
CA LYS A 236 4.75 12.15 12.92
C LYS A 236 5.34 11.19 13.96
N ILE A 237 6.52 10.63 13.72
CA ILE A 237 7.12 9.68 14.68
C ILE A 237 7.53 10.37 15.98
N MET A 238 7.97 11.64 15.90
CA MET A 238 8.33 12.43 17.08
C MET A 238 7.15 12.78 17.99
N LEU A 239 5.90 12.69 17.52
CA LEU A 239 4.72 12.85 18.39
C LEU A 239 4.67 11.80 19.51
N ALA A 240 5.26 10.63 19.26
CA ALA A 240 5.34 9.52 20.19
C ALA A 240 6.61 9.52 21.05
N ALA A 241 7.53 10.47 20.85
CA ALA A 241 8.77 10.54 21.64
C ALA A 241 8.43 10.62 23.15
N GLY A 242 9.02 9.71 23.92
CA GLY A 242 8.79 9.52 25.35
C GLY A 242 7.42 8.95 25.73
N LYS A 243 6.67 8.36 24.78
CA LYS A 243 5.29 7.88 24.98
C LYS A 243 5.08 6.46 24.43
N SER A 244 3.92 5.89 24.74
CA SER A 244 3.43 4.67 24.10
C SER A 244 3.01 4.94 22.64
N ILE A 245 3.41 4.07 21.73
CA ILE A 245 3.00 4.10 20.31
C ILE A 245 1.68 3.37 20.05
N ASP A 246 1.13 2.64 21.04
CA ASP A 246 -0.11 1.87 20.90
C ASP A 246 -1.28 2.69 20.33
N PRO A 247 -1.56 3.94 20.79
CA PRO A 247 -2.64 4.76 20.23
C PRO A 247 -2.40 5.15 18.76
N PHE A 248 -1.14 5.37 18.39
CA PHE A 248 -0.77 5.72 17.02
C PHE A 248 -0.95 4.50 16.10
N TRP A 249 -0.50 3.32 16.51
CA TRP A 249 -0.60 2.10 15.70
C TRP A 249 -2.05 1.63 15.50
N ARG A 250 -2.96 1.96 16.42
CA ARG A 250 -4.41 1.77 16.24
C ARG A 250 -4.96 2.53 15.03
N ILE A 251 -4.47 3.75 14.79
CA ILE A 251 -4.82 4.56 13.62
C ILE A 251 -4.02 4.09 12.41
N TYR A 252 -2.70 3.93 12.57
CA TYR A 252 -1.77 3.55 11.50
C TYR A 252 -1.52 2.03 11.47
N GLN A 253 -2.57 1.24 11.26
CA GLN A 253 -2.50 -0.23 11.32
C GLN A 253 -1.57 -0.86 10.27
N GLN A 254 -1.10 -0.11 9.29
CA GLN A 254 0.00 -0.51 8.41
C GLN A 254 1.28 -0.92 9.16
N HIS A 255 1.49 -0.47 10.40
CA HIS A 255 2.62 -0.91 11.24
C HIS A 255 2.46 -2.34 11.76
N GLU A 256 1.22 -2.81 11.94
CA GLU A 256 0.93 -4.17 12.38
C GLU A 256 0.89 -5.17 11.20
N GLY A 257 0.68 -4.67 9.98
CA GLY A 257 0.60 -5.47 8.76
C GLY A 257 1.88 -6.26 8.44
N ARG A 258 1.72 -7.54 8.09
CA ARG A 258 2.77 -8.51 7.65
C ARG A 258 4.01 -8.67 8.56
N GLY A 259 4.10 -7.95 9.68
CA GLY A 259 5.14 -8.04 10.70
C GLY A 259 6.44 -7.27 10.42
N THR A 260 6.52 -6.46 9.36
CA THR A 260 7.77 -5.78 8.99
C THR A 260 8.13 -4.63 9.93
N ALA A 261 7.19 -3.76 10.29
CA ALA A 261 7.48 -2.66 11.20
C ALA A 261 7.68 -3.15 12.64
N VAL A 262 6.90 -4.15 13.08
CA VAL A 262 7.12 -4.86 14.35
C VAL A 262 8.53 -5.48 14.40
N SER A 263 8.95 -6.17 13.34
CA SER A 263 10.28 -6.79 13.29
C SER A 263 11.41 -5.77 13.28
N GLN A 264 11.22 -4.60 12.66
CA GLN A 264 12.20 -3.51 12.73
C GLN A 264 12.22 -2.87 14.12
N LEU A 265 11.04 -2.64 14.73
CA LEU A 265 10.92 -2.11 16.09
C LEU A 265 11.64 -3.00 17.09
N GLU A 266 11.48 -4.32 17.00
CA GLU A 266 12.13 -5.26 17.94
C GLU A 266 13.67 -5.20 17.91
N LYS A 267 14.27 -4.87 16.75
CA LYS A 267 15.73 -4.66 16.67
C LYS A 267 16.22 -3.46 17.48
N MET A 268 15.31 -2.54 17.83
CA MET A 268 15.58 -1.30 18.57
C MET A 268 15.21 -1.42 20.05
N ARG A 269 14.86 -2.62 20.54
CA ARG A 269 14.48 -2.80 21.94
C ARG A 269 15.69 -2.66 22.86
N ILE A 270 15.51 -1.89 23.92
CA ILE A 270 16.53 -1.64 24.95
C ILE A 270 16.11 -2.14 26.34
N GLY A 271 14.82 -2.42 26.54
CA GLY A 271 14.29 -2.81 27.84
C GLY A 271 12.82 -3.16 27.84
N ASP A 272 12.27 -3.31 29.04
CA ASP A 272 10.85 -3.57 29.31
C ASP A 272 10.26 -2.54 30.26
N LEU A 273 8.95 -2.28 30.15
CA LEU A 273 8.23 -1.39 31.05
C LEU A 273 7.96 -2.06 32.40
N ALA A 274 8.32 -1.37 33.48
CA ALA A 274 8.00 -1.76 34.85
C ALA A 274 6.53 -1.50 35.23
N ASP A 275 5.88 -0.55 34.54
CA ASP A 275 4.54 -0.03 34.83
C ASP A 275 3.68 0.08 33.56
N PRO A 276 3.39 -1.04 32.86
CA PRO A 276 2.61 -1.02 31.64
C PRO A 276 1.20 -0.47 31.90
N GLN A 277 0.91 0.69 31.33
CA GLN A 277 -0.42 1.28 31.38
C GLN A 277 -1.36 0.47 30.46
N PRO A 278 -2.59 0.17 30.88
CA PRO A 278 -3.60 -0.34 29.95
C PRO A 278 -3.77 0.68 28.82
N SER A 279 -3.74 0.20 27.57
CA SER A 279 -4.11 1.03 26.42
C SER A 279 -5.46 1.66 26.74
N GLY A 280 -5.58 3.00 26.67
CA GLY A 280 -6.82 3.75 26.89
C GLY A 280 -7.87 3.49 25.80
N ASP A 281 -8.13 2.21 25.56
CA ASP A 281 -8.86 1.64 24.45
C ASP A 281 -10.33 1.50 24.86
N ASP A 282 -11.17 2.30 24.24
CA ASP A 282 -12.63 2.17 24.27
C ASP A 282 -13.12 0.99 23.39
N GLY A 283 -12.21 0.26 22.73
CA GLY A 283 -12.50 -0.90 21.89
C GLY A 283 -13.02 -0.55 20.49
N SER A 284 -13.12 0.73 20.13
CA SER A 284 -13.69 1.15 18.84
C SER A 284 -12.66 1.07 17.70
N CYS A 285 -12.93 0.31 16.64
CA CYS A 285 -12.00 0.28 15.51
C CYS A 285 -12.13 1.59 14.70
N PRO A 286 -11.06 2.38 14.47
CA PRO A 286 -11.16 3.64 13.70
C PRO A 286 -11.53 3.42 12.23
N TYR A 287 -11.53 2.17 11.77
CA TYR A 287 -11.94 1.74 10.43
C TYR A 287 -13.32 1.06 10.45
N SER A 288 -14.16 1.26 11.48
CA SER A 288 -15.48 0.62 11.56
C SER A 288 -16.43 1.08 10.46
N ASP A 289 -16.27 2.33 10.03
CA ASP A 289 -17.13 2.97 9.02
C ASP A 289 -16.51 2.94 7.61
N ASP A 290 -15.37 2.26 7.44
CA ASP A 290 -14.78 2.06 6.12
C ASP A 290 -15.75 1.26 5.22
N PRO A 291 -15.84 1.57 3.91
CA PRO A 291 -16.63 0.78 2.96
C PRO A 291 -16.26 -0.71 3.04
N SER A 292 -17.27 -1.55 3.30
CA SER A 292 -17.12 -2.99 3.50
C SER A 292 -17.44 -3.81 2.24
N ASP A 293 -18.08 -3.19 1.26
CA ASP A 293 -18.57 -3.75 0.00
C ASP A 293 -17.59 -3.56 -1.17
N ARG A 294 -16.30 -3.39 -0.88
CA ARG A 294 -15.25 -3.26 -1.90
C ARG A 294 -15.23 -4.49 -2.81
N HIS A 295 -14.99 -4.28 -4.10
CA HIS A 295 -15.05 -5.35 -5.08
C HIS A 295 -14.02 -6.46 -4.77
N PRO A 296 -14.44 -7.73 -4.62
CA PRO A 296 -13.57 -8.81 -4.16
C PRO A 296 -12.49 -9.21 -5.17
N GLY A 297 -12.65 -8.81 -6.44
CA GLY A 297 -11.65 -9.04 -7.49
C GLY A 297 -10.42 -8.13 -7.44
N LEU A 298 -10.39 -7.12 -6.55
CA LEU A 298 -9.20 -6.31 -6.33
C LEU A 298 -8.08 -7.11 -5.64
N ILE A 299 -6.83 -6.79 -5.94
CA ILE A 299 -5.69 -7.37 -5.24
C ILE A 299 -5.40 -6.53 -3.99
N PHE A 300 -5.79 -7.03 -2.82
CA PHE A 300 -5.59 -6.33 -1.55
C PHE A 300 -4.17 -6.53 -1.00
N HIS A 301 -3.48 -5.42 -0.77
CA HIS A 301 -2.18 -5.39 -0.08
C HIS A 301 -2.32 -5.16 1.42
N ASN A 302 -3.33 -4.37 1.79
CA ASN A 302 -3.68 -4.08 3.17
C ASN A 302 -5.17 -3.72 3.26
N ASN A 303 -5.81 -4.06 4.39
CA ASN A 303 -7.22 -3.73 4.62
C ASN A 303 -7.42 -2.46 5.44
N LYS A 304 -6.49 -2.15 6.36
CA LYS A 304 -6.58 -1.03 7.30
C LYS A 304 -5.22 -0.34 7.43
N PRO A 305 -5.01 0.82 6.79
CA PRO A 305 -5.86 1.43 5.77
C PRO A 305 -5.92 0.60 4.48
N CYS A 306 -7.04 0.67 3.77
CA CYS A 306 -7.24 -0.11 2.56
C CYS A 306 -6.30 0.31 1.44
N ASN A 307 -5.60 -0.66 0.89
CA ASN A 307 -4.73 -0.50 -0.26
C ASN A 307 -4.88 -1.71 -1.18
N ALA A 308 -5.42 -1.49 -2.37
CA ALA A 308 -5.74 -2.54 -3.31
C ALA A 308 -5.51 -2.07 -4.75
N GLU A 309 -5.08 -2.97 -5.63
CA GLU A 309 -4.81 -2.66 -7.04
C GLU A 309 -5.74 -3.42 -7.99
N VAL A 310 -5.86 -2.90 -9.21
CA VAL A 310 -6.59 -3.56 -10.28
C VAL A 310 -5.79 -4.79 -10.72
N PRO A 311 -6.37 -5.99 -10.77
CA PRO A 311 -5.66 -7.15 -11.25
C PRO A 311 -5.28 -6.97 -12.74
N PRO A 312 -4.15 -7.55 -13.20
CA PRO A 312 -3.72 -7.47 -14.60
C PRO A 312 -4.79 -7.90 -15.61
N GLU A 313 -5.65 -8.83 -15.22
CA GLU A 313 -6.76 -9.32 -16.04
C GLU A 313 -7.83 -8.27 -16.33
N LEU A 314 -8.03 -7.29 -15.44
CA LEU A 314 -9.10 -6.31 -15.54
C LEU A 314 -8.62 -4.92 -15.97
N VAL A 315 -7.33 -4.60 -15.75
CA VAL A 315 -6.82 -3.24 -15.96
C VAL A 315 -6.90 -2.78 -17.42
N MET A 316 -6.96 -3.72 -18.38
CA MET A 316 -7.09 -3.46 -19.82
C MET A 316 -8.51 -3.66 -20.37
N ASP A 317 -9.48 -4.10 -19.55
CA ASP A 317 -10.82 -4.45 -20.02
C ASP A 317 -11.67 -3.22 -20.40
N SER A 318 -11.29 -2.05 -19.93
CA SER A 318 -12.02 -0.81 -20.20
C SER A 318 -11.10 0.39 -20.22
N TRP A 319 -11.29 1.27 -21.21
CA TRP A 319 -10.56 2.53 -21.30
C TRP A 319 -10.80 3.42 -20.08
N LEU A 320 -12.04 3.45 -19.60
CA LEU A 320 -12.40 4.03 -18.31
C LEU A 320 -12.51 2.89 -17.30
N THR A 321 -11.59 2.83 -16.34
CA THR A 321 -11.63 1.83 -15.27
C THR A 321 -12.92 2.01 -14.46
N PRO A 322 -13.78 0.98 -14.35
CA PRO A 322 -15.03 1.10 -13.60
C PRO A 322 -14.79 1.44 -12.13
N ASN A 323 -15.66 2.26 -11.54
CA ASN A 323 -15.54 2.74 -10.17
C ASN A 323 -15.29 1.62 -9.14
N PRO A 324 -16.00 0.47 -9.16
CA PRO A 324 -15.81 -0.58 -8.15
C PRO A 324 -14.45 -1.29 -8.20
N VAL A 325 -13.73 -1.23 -9.32
CA VAL A 325 -12.42 -1.89 -9.50
C VAL A 325 -11.29 -0.88 -9.65
N TRP A 326 -11.53 0.40 -9.36
CA TRP A 326 -10.50 1.42 -9.36
C TRP A 326 -9.49 1.19 -8.22
N PHE A 327 -8.19 1.38 -8.48
CA PHE A 327 -7.19 1.12 -7.44
C PHE A 327 -7.40 2.00 -6.19
N ILE A 328 -7.26 1.40 -5.01
CA ILE A 328 -7.51 2.04 -3.73
C ILE A 328 -6.16 2.31 -3.07
N ARG A 329 -5.86 3.58 -2.74
CA ARG A 329 -4.71 3.93 -1.90
C ARG A 329 -5.13 4.86 -0.77
N HIS A 330 -5.21 4.34 0.45
CA HIS A 330 -5.51 5.11 1.66
C HIS A 330 -4.33 5.10 2.64
N HIS A 331 -4.11 6.22 3.34
CA HIS A 331 -3.14 6.33 4.44
C HIS A 331 -3.82 6.28 5.82
N HIS A 332 -5.09 6.65 5.89
CA HIS A 332 -5.92 6.74 7.09
C HIS A 332 -7.33 6.16 6.79
N PRO A 333 -8.23 6.05 7.79
CA PRO A 333 -9.63 5.66 7.57
C PRO A 333 -10.36 6.56 6.57
N VAL A 334 -11.43 6.04 5.96
CA VAL A 334 -12.28 6.82 5.06
C VAL A 334 -13.17 7.77 5.88
N PRO A 335 -13.11 9.10 5.67
CA PRO A 335 -14.00 10.04 6.35
C PRO A 335 -15.47 9.83 5.94
N VAL A 336 -16.36 9.86 6.94
CA VAL A 336 -17.82 9.89 6.73
C VAL A 336 -18.26 11.35 6.65
N VAL A 337 -18.58 11.81 5.44
CA VAL A 337 -18.92 13.22 5.19
C VAL A 337 -20.40 13.38 4.87
N ASP A 338 -21.09 14.23 5.66
CA ASP A 338 -22.45 14.68 5.35
C ASP A 338 -22.41 15.79 4.28
N PRO A 339 -22.92 15.56 3.06
CA PRO A 339 -22.83 16.52 1.96
C PRO A 339 -23.58 17.84 2.24
N CYS A 340 -24.59 17.84 3.13
CA CYS A 340 -25.31 19.05 3.50
C CYS A 340 -24.49 19.94 4.45
N LYS A 341 -23.62 19.33 5.25
CA LYS A 341 -22.73 20.04 6.20
C LYS A 341 -21.36 20.34 5.62
N PHE A 342 -20.98 19.68 4.52
CA PHE A 342 -19.73 19.91 3.83
C PHE A 342 -19.51 21.40 3.52
N ARG A 343 -18.30 21.88 3.81
CA ARG A 343 -17.79 23.19 3.43
C ARG A 343 -16.39 23.01 2.89
N LEU A 344 -16.14 23.58 1.71
CA LEU A 344 -14.79 23.77 1.19
C LEU A 344 -14.29 25.15 1.63
N LYS A 345 -13.25 25.18 2.45
CA LYS A 345 -12.56 26.40 2.88
C LYS A 345 -11.54 26.82 1.84
N VAL A 346 -11.62 28.05 1.35
CA VAL A 346 -10.60 28.66 0.49
C VAL A 346 -9.89 29.75 1.27
N GLU A 347 -8.60 29.54 1.52
CA GLU A 347 -7.75 30.40 2.34
C GLU A 347 -6.59 31.00 1.53
N GLY A 348 -6.16 32.19 1.95
CA GLY A 348 -5.06 32.92 1.31
C GLY A 348 -5.47 33.57 -0.02
N GLY A 349 -4.61 34.44 -0.54
CA GLY A 349 -4.88 35.23 -1.75
C GLY A 349 -4.87 36.74 -1.49
N ALA A 350 -5.11 37.52 -2.53
CA ALA A 350 -4.97 38.98 -2.49
C ALA A 350 -5.97 39.66 -1.55
N ASN A 351 -7.10 39.01 -1.27
CA ASN A 351 -8.16 39.55 -0.42
C ASN A 351 -8.04 39.13 1.06
N SER A 352 -7.10 38.24 1.41
CA SER A 352 -6.85 37.70 2.77
C SER A 352 -8.11 37.20 3.52
N ARG A 353 -9.20 36.89 2.80
CA ARG A 353 -10.46 36.43 3.39
C ARG A 353 -10.62 34.94 3.20
N GLU A 354 -10.98 34.25 4.28
CA GLU A 354 -11.46 32.87 4.21
C GLU A 354 -12.86 32.86 3.58
N VAL A 355 -13.06 32.00 2.58
CA VAL A 355 -14.35 31.81 1.92
C VAL A 355 -14.78 30.36 2.06
N ASP A 356 -15.94 30.16 2.69
CA ASP A 356 -16.60 28.85 2.75
C ASP A 356 -17.50 28.66 1.54
N ILE A 357 -17.34 27.55 0.83
CA ILE A 357 -18.14 27.16 -0.34
C ILE A 357 -18.88 25.88 -0.01
N THR A 358 -20.20 25.84 -0.18
CA THR A 358 -20.99 24.61 -0.03
C THR A 358 -20.83 23.69 -1.25
N LEU A 359 -21.21 22.42 -1.13
CA LEU A 359 -21.26 21.52 -2.29
C LEU A 359 -22.24 22.02 -3.37
N GLU A 360 -23.35 22.63 -2.95
CA GLU A 360 -24.35 23.20 -3.85
C GLU A 360 -23.80 24.44 -4.57
N ASP A 361 -23.07 25.31 -3.88
CA ASP A 361 -22.38 26.45 -4.49
C ASP A 361 -21.40 25.99 -5.58
N LEU A 362 -20.60 24.95 -5.31
CA LEU A 362 -19.69 24.38 -6.32
C LEU A 362 -20.45 23.92 -7.56
N LYS A 363 -21.62 23.28 -7.40
CA LYS A 363 -22.41 22.74 -8.52
C LYS A 363 -23.20 23.79 -9.28
N SER A 364 -23.66 24.84 -8.60
CA SER A 364 -24.59 25.83 -9.17
C SER A 364 -23.92 27.12 -9.65
N ARG A 365 -22.81 27.54 -9.04
CA ARG A 365 -22.15 28.83 -9.33
C ARG A 365 -21.01 28.74 -10.34
N PHE A 366 -20.49 27.55 -10.59
CA PHE A 366 -19.36 27.33 -11.47
C PHE A 366 -19.75 26.39 -12.61
N MET A 367 -19.11 26.56 -13.77
CA MET A 367 -19.39 25.71 -14.92
C MET A 367 -18.77 24.33 -14.72
N LYS A 368 -19.60 23.29 -14.76
CA LYS A 368 -19.12 21.90 -14.74
C LYS A 368 -18.22 21.63 -15.96
N ARG A 369 -17.07 21.01 -15.72
CA ARG A 369 -16.13 20.48 -16.72
C ARG A 369 -15.90 19.00 -16.49
N GLU A 370 -15.57 18.31 -17.58
CA GLU A 370 -15.17 16.91 -17.55
C GLU A 370 -13.74 16.78 -18.06
N VAL A 371 -12.90 16.07 -17.32
CA VAL A 371 -11.50 15.79 -17.69
C VAL A 371 -11.27 14.29 -17.57
N THR A 372 -10.84 13.65 -18.66
CA THR A 372 -10.40 12.25 -18.61
C THR A 372 -8.92 12.21 -18.30
N THR A 373 -8.53 11.65 -17.15
CA THR A 373 -7.12 11.50 -16.79
C THR A 373 -6.89 10.21 -16.03
N THR A 374 -5.71 9.64 -16.29
CA THR A 374 -5.14 8.53 -15.54
C THR A 374 -4.52 9.06 -14.25
N ILE A 375 -4.67 8.31 -13.16
CA ILE A 375 -3.96 8.52 -11.91
C ILE A 375 -3.10 7.30 -11.66
N GLN A 376 -1.80 7.52 -11.44
CA GLN A 376 -0.85 6.48 -11.07
C GLN A 376 -0.29 6.74 -9.66
N CYS A 377 -0.23 5.70 -8.83
CA CYS A 377 0.46 5.77 -7.54
C CYS A 377 1.98 5.91 -7.76
N GLY A 378 2.65 6.76 -6.98
CA GLY A 378 4.12 6.86 -7.03
C GLY A 378 4.85 5.57 -6.62
N GLY A 379 4.14 4.60 -6.05
CA GLY A 379 4.67 3.27 -5.72
C GLY A 379 4.32 2.16 -6.72
N ASN A 380 3.66 2.47 -7.85
CA ASN A 380 3.32 1.46 -8.85
C ASN A 380 4.58 0.67 -9.28
N ARG A 381 4.47 -0.65 -9.45
CA ARG A 381 5.56 -1.57 -9.77
C ARG A 381 6.65 -1.73 -8.69
N ARG A 382 6.41 -1.30 -7.45
CA ARG A 382 7.40 -1.45 -6.34
C ARG A 382 7.82 -2.91 -6.12
N SER A 383 6.92 -3.87 -6.31
CA SER A 383 7.23 -5.30 -6.12
C SER A 383 8.34 -5.81 -7.04
N GLU A 384 8.61 -5.13 -8.16
CA GLU A 384 9.73 -5.46 -9.04
C GLU A 384 11.07 -4.96 -8.49
N LEU A 385 11.07 -3.77 -7.85
CA LEU A 385 12.24 -3.27 -7.14
C LEU A 385 12.60 -4.17 -5.95
N ASP A 386 11.58 -4.68 -5.24
CA ASP A 386 11.75 -5.62 -4.13
C ASP A 386 12.45 -6.93 -4.53
N LYS A 387 12.48 -7.29 -5.82
CA LYS A 387 13.24 -8.45 -6.34
C LYS A 387 14.74 -8.18 -6.44
N ILE A 388 15.14 -6.91 -6.49
CA ILE A 388 16.54 -6.48 -6.53
C ILE A 388 17.04 -6.25 -5.10
N GLU A 389 16.34 -5.39 -4.36
CA GLU A 389 16.66 -5.08 -2.97
C GLU A 389 15.37 -4.69 -2.24
N LYS A 390 15.25 -5.09 -0.98
CA LYS A 390 14.01 -4.88 -0.23
C LYS A 390 13.75 -3.39 0.00
N THR A 391 12.64 -2.87 -0.49
CA THR A 391 12.22 -1.48 -0.28
C THR A 391 11.23 -1.33 0.87
N SER A 392 11.03 -0.09 1.34
CA SER A 392 9.97 0.27 2.27
C SER A 392 8.69 0.68 1.53
N GLY A 393 7.55 0.11 1.93
CA GLY A 393 6.23 0.48 1.40
C GLY A 393 5.40 -0.71 0.91
N ILE A 394 4.25 -0.38 0.31
CA ILE A 394 3.29 -1.37 -0.20
C ILE A 394 3.85 -2.02 -1.48
N PRO A 395 3.91 -3.36 -1.57
CA PRO A 395 4.51 -4.07 -2.69
C PRO A 395 3.54 -4.15 -3.88
N TRP A 396 3.21 -3.00 -4.45
CA TRP A 396 2.35 -2.90 -5.64
C TRP A 396 2.92 -3.69 -6.81
N GLY A 397 2.05 -4.42 -7.51
CA GLY A 397 2.28 -4.85 -8.88
C GLY A 397 2.10 -3.68 -9.86
N GLU A 398 1.66 -3.99 -11.06
CA GLU A 398 1.48 -3.05 -12.16
C GLU A 398 0.11 -2.34 -12.14
N GLY A 399 -0.77 -2.70 -11.20
CA GLY A 399 -2.18 -2.30 -11.17
C GLY A 399 -2.49 -1.08 -10.29
N ALA A 400 -1.49 -0.40 -9.72
CA ALA A 400 -1.67 0.83 -8.95
C ALA A 400 -1.83 2.05 -9.87
N ILE A 401 -2.67 1.90 -10.89
CA ILE A 401 -2.97 2.85 -11.95
C ILE A 401 -4.40 2.63 -12.45
N SER A 402 -5.15 3.69 -12.74
CA SER A 402 -6.49 3.60 -13.34
C SER A 402 -6.85 4.89 -14.08
N ASN A 403 -7.78 4.83 -15.04
CA ASN A 403 -8.18 5.96 -15.90
C ASN A 403 -9.68 6.25 -15.84
N ALA A 404 -10.07 7.49 -15.50
CA ALA A 404 -11.47 7.88 -15.29
C ALA A 404 -11.76 9.22 -15.93
N ARG A 405 -13.05 9.43 -16.20
CA ARG A 405 -13.61 10.74 -16.52
C ARG A 405 -14.07 11.42 -15.23
N TRP A 406 -13.44 12.51 -14.87
CA TRP A 406 -13.73 13.29 -13.66
C TRP A 406 -14.63 14.46 -13.99
N GLY A 407 -15.73 14.62 -13.25
CA GLY A 407 -16.66 15.74 -13.39
C GLY A 407 -16.54 16.68 -12.19
N GLY A 408 -16.41 17.98 -12.45
CA GLY A 408 -16.16 18.96 -11.40
C GLY A 408 -16.10 20.39 -11.90
N VAL A 409 -15.48 21.26 -11.12
CA VAL A 409 -15.22 22.65 -11.49
C VAL A 409 -13.74 22.91 -11.60
N LEU A 410 -13.33 23.80 -12.51
CA LEU A 410 -11.93 24.16 -12.66
C LEU A 410 -11.44 24.88 -11.39
N LEU A 411 -10.37 24.37 -10.79
CA LEU A 411 -9.78 24.95 -9.59
C LEU A 411 -9.42 26.43 -9.82
N ARG A 412 -8.90 26.78 -11.00
CA ARG A 412 -8.58 28.15 -11.35
C ARG A 412 -9.78 29.09 -11.20
N GLU A 413 -10.98 28.66 -11.58
CA GLU A 413 -12.19 29.50 -11.55
C GLU A 413 -12.62 29.73 -10.11
N VAL A 414 -12.52 28.70 -9.26
CA VAL A 414 -12.76 28.82 -7.82
C VAL A 414 -11.75 29.77 -7.18
N LEU A 415 -10.46 29.66 -7.50
CA LEU A 415 -9.42 30.54 -6.97
C LEU A 415 -9.58 32.00 -7.43
N MET A 416 -9.90 32.22 -8.70
CA MET A 416 -10.20 33.56 -9.22
C MET A 416 -11.41 34.19 -8.51
N HIS A 417 -12.47 33.40 -8.31
CA HIS A 417 -13.71 33.88 -7.71
C HIS A 417 -13.59 34.11 -6.19
N CYS A 418 -12.91 33.22 -5.48
CA CYS A 418 -12.87 33.24 -4.01
C CYS A 418 -11.62 33.94 -3.43
N ALA A 419 -10.47 33.78 -4.07
CA ALA A 419 -9.19 34.32 -3.59
C ALA A 419 -8.68 35.53 -4.40
N GLY A 420 -9.34 35.84 -5.53
CA GLY A 420 -8.99 36.99 -6.38
C GLY A 420 -7.64 36.85 -7.07
N VAL A 421 -7.16 35.62 -7.27
CA VAL A 421 -5.85 35.33 -7.89
C VAL A 421 -6.02 34.80 -9.31
N SER A 422 -5.13 35.21 -10.22
CA SER A 422 -5.11 34.74 -11.61
C SER A 422 -3.67 34.72 -12.14
N LEU A 423 -3.41 33.99 -13.23
CA LEU A 423 -2.09 34.00 -13.87
C LEU A 423 -1.68 35.39 -14.37
N GLU A 424 -2.66 36.20 -14.82
CA GLU A 424 -2.47 37.51 -15.45
C GLU A 424 -2.35 38.64 -14.41
N GLY A 425 -2.67 38.37 -13.14
CA GLY A 425 -2.55 39.32 -12.04
C GLY A 425 -1.09 39.60 -11.70
N VAL A 426 -0.75 40.89 -11.62
CA VAL A 426 0.57 41.41 -11.21
C VAL A 426 0.99 40.76 -9.89
N GLU A 427 2.10 40.02 -9.92
CA GLU A 427 2.79 39.31 -8.82
C GLU A 427 1.86 38.60 -7.84
N TRP A 428 1.91 37.26 -7.80
CA TRP A 428 1.17 36.43 -6.85
C TRP A 428 1.56 36.65 -5.37
N GLY A 429 2.15 37.79 -5.00
CA GLY A 429 2.52 38.14 -3.64
C GLY A 429 3.54 37.18 -3.05
N GLY A 430 4.37 36.56 -3.90
CA GLY A 430 5.30 35.51 -3.50
C GLY A 430 4.66 34.14 -3.24
N LEU A 431 3.35 33.96 -3.50
CA LEU A 431 2.70 32.65 -3.48
C LEU A 431 3.36 31.73 -4.52
N LYS A 432 3.64 30.49 -4.12
CA LYS A 432 4.32 29.48 -4.94
C LYS A 432 3.55 28.16 -5.01
N HIS A 433 2.62 27.94 -4.08
CA HIS A 433 1.96 26.67 -3.91
C HIS A 433 0.47 26.84 -3.59
N LEU A 434 -0.31 25.86 -4.05
CA LEU A 434 -1.63 25.57 -3.50
C LEU A 434 -1.51 24.31 -2.65
N VAL A 435 -1.88 24.42 -1.38
CA VAL A 435 -1.96 23.31 -0.43
C VAL A 435 -3.42 22.86 -0.36
N ALA A 436 -3.67 21.57 -0.57
CA ALA A 436 -4.97 20.95 -0.37
C ALA A 436 -4.93 20.05 0.87
N TYR A 437 -6.00 20.11 1.67
CA TYR A 437 -6.20 19.34 2.88
C TYR A 437 -7.41 18.43 2.67
N GLY A 438 -7.27 17.15 3.04
CA GLY A 438 -8.35 16.19 3.11
C GLY A 438 -8.88 16.09 4.55
N ALA A 439 -10.16 15.74 4.68
CA ALA A 439 -10.80 15.45 5.97
C ALA A 439 -10.20 14.23 6.70
N ASP A 440 -9.28 13.50 6.07
CA ASP A 440 -8.48 12.43 6.65
C ASP A 440 -7.11 12.93 7.17
N ASP A 441 -6.94 14.25 7.37
CA ASP A 441 -5.69 14.92 7.77
C ASP A 441 -4.51 14.75 6.79
N MET A 442 -4.76 14.25 5.58
CA MET A 442 -3.76 14.27 4.51
C MET A 442 -3.65 15.67 3.92
N GLN A 443 -2.42 16.10 3.66
CA GLN A 443 -2.16 17.33 2.91
C GLN A 443 -1.11 17.09 1.84
N ALA A 444 -1.28 17.76 0.71
CA ALA A 444 -0.31 17.81 -0.38
C ALA A 444 -0.40 19.15 -1.10
N SER A 445 0.66 19.51 -1.83
CA SER A 445 0.68 20.76 -2.59
C SER A 445 1.11 20.56 -4.03
N ILE A 446 0.57 21.44 -4.88
CA ILE A 446 0.98 21.60 -6.27
C ILE A 446 1.54 23.02 -6.47
N PRO A 447 2.42 23.22 -7.46
CA PRO A 447 2.83 24.56 -7.86
C PRO A 447 1.62 25.41 -8.21
N ILE A 448 1.64 26.68 -7.81
CA ILE A 448 0.52 27.60 -8.04
C ILE A 448 0.30 27.85 -9.56
N GLU A 449 1.37 27.78 -10.37
CA GLU A 449 1.30 27.82 -11.84
C GLU A 449 0.41 26.69 -12.38
N LYS A 450 0.56 25.48 -11.82
CA LYS A 450 -0.26 24.31 -12.20
C LYS A 450 -1.72 24.55 -11.83
N ALA A 451 -1.98 25.12 -10.65
CA ALA A 451 -3.34 25.36 -10.15
C ALA A 451 -4.09 26.45 -10.94
N LEU A 452 -3.40 27.51 -11.37
CA LEU A 452 -4.01 28.66 -12.05
C LEU A 452 -4.03 28.53 -13.58
N SER A 453 -3.23 27.63 -14.15
CA SER A 453 -3.10 27.51 -15.60
C SER A 453 -4.38 27.08 -16.31
N PRO A 454 -4.78 27.76 -17.40
CA PRO A 454 -5.91 27.35 -18.25
C PRO A 454 -5.71 26.00 -18.94
N PHE A 455 -4.47 25.51 -19.03
CA PHE A 455 -4.12 24.30 -19.79
C PHE A 455 -3.81 23.10 -18.89
N SER A 456 -3.94 23.27 -17.57
CA SER A 456 -3.58 22.23 -16.60
C SER A 456 -4.74 21.33 -16.20
N ASP A 457 -5.97 21.70 -16.55
CA ASP A 457 -7.20 20.93 -16.30
C ASP A 457 -7.37 20.45 -14.85
N VAL A 458 -6.91 21.26 -13.88
CA VAL A 458 -7.03 20.94 -12.46
C VAL A 458 -8.48 21.13 -12.01
N LEU A 459 -9.08 20.08 -11.47
CA LEU A 459 -10.48 20.08 -11.02
C LEU A 459 -10.60 19.93 -9.51
N LEU A 460 -11.61 20.59 -8.96
CA LEU A 460 -12.33 20.10 -7.78
C LEU A 460 -13.47 19.21 -8.29
N ALA A 461 -13.22 17.91 -8.31
CA ALA A 461 -14.14 16.91 -8.82
C ALA A 461 -15.14 16.48 -7.76
N TYR A 462 -16.41 16.33 -8.14
CA TYR A 462 -17.49 15.76 -7.33
C TYR A 462 -18.19 14.57 -8.03
N GLU A 463 -17.75 14.24 -9.25
CA GLU A 463 -18.18 13.08 -10.03
C GLU A 463 -16.99 12.30 -10.58
N MET A 464 -17.19 10.99 -10.75
CA MET A 464 -16.25 10.05 -11.35
C MET A 464 -17.01 9.07 -12.23
N ASN A 465 -16.62 9.01 -13.50
CA ASN A 465 -17.27 8.22 -14.56
C ASN A 465 -18.76 8.51 -14.75
N GLY A 466 -19.20 9.74 -14.46
CA GLY A 466 -20.60 10.19 -14.62
C GLY A 466 -21.49 9.90 -13.40
N GLU A 467 -20.92 9.33 -12.34
CA GLU A 467 -21.60 9.08 -11.07
C GLU A 467 -21.02 10.00 -9.97
N PRO A 468 -21.76 10.26 -8.88
CA PRO A 468 -21.16 10.86 -7.69
C PRO A 468 -19.91 10.11 -7.24
N LEU A 469 -18.91 10.82 -6.71
CA LEU A 469 -17.69 10.18 -6.20
C LEU A 469 -18.03 9.05 -5.21
N PRO A 470 -17.45 7.86 -5.36
CA PRO A 470 -17.49 6.85 -4.30
C PRO A 470 -16.79 7.36 -3.03
N PRO A 471 -17.24 6.97 -1.82
CA PRO A 471 -16.63 7.41 -0.56
C PRO A 471 -15.12 7.18 -0.51
N GLU A 472 -14.65 6.00 -0.89
CA GLU A 472 -13.23 5.63 -0.92
C GLU A 472 -12.37 6.42 -1.91
N HIS A 473 -13.00 7.09 -2.88
CA HIS A 473 -12.35 7.91 -3.89
C HIS A 473 -12.50 9.41 -3.64
N GLY A 474 -13.03 9.82 -2.49
CA GLY A 474 -12.97 11.22 -2.04
C GLY A 474 -14.30 11.96 -2.03
N PHE A 475 -15.43 11.26 -1.88
CA PHE A 475 -16.73 11.93 -1.71
C PHE A 475 -16.70 12.95 -0.54
N PRO A 476 -17.29 14.15 -0.67
CA PRO A 476 -18.03 14.64 -1.83
C PRO A 476 -17.17 15.36 -2.87
N VAL A 477 -15.95 15.78 -2.51
CA VAL A 477 -15.06 16.55 -3.38
C VAL A 477 -13.62 16.03 -3.25
N ARG A 478 -12.94 15.90 -4.39
CA ARG A 478 -11.49 15.64 -4.43
C ARG A 478 -10.78 16.57 -5.39
N LEU A 479 -9.47 16.75 -5.17
CA LEU A 479 -8.60 17.38 -6.14
C LEU A 479 -8.21 16.37 -7.22
N ILE A 480 -8.29 16.80 -8.48
CA ILE A 480 -7.76 16.09 -9.65
C ILE A 480 -6.75 17.00 -10.34
N THR A 481 -5.51 16.54 -10.42
CA THR A 481 -4.38 17.24 -11.01
C THR A 481 -3.78 16.38 -12.12
N PRO A 482 -4.23 16.52 -13.38
CA PRO A 482 -3.80 15.69 -14.50
C PRO A 482 -2.27 15.70 -14.70
N GLY A 483 -1.71 14.52 -14.98
CA GLY A 483 -0.29 14.33 -15.26
C GLY A 483 0.63 14.32 -14.02
N VAL A 484 0.07 14.40 -12.81
CA VAL A 484 0.81 14.46 -11.54
C VAL A 484 0.60 13.18 -10.73
N VAL A 485 1.60 12.78 -9.95
CA VAL A 485 1.58 11.60 -9.08
C VAL A 485 0.33 11.58 -8.17
N GLY A 486 -0.24 10.39 -7.97
CA GLY A 486 -1.54 10.21 -7.31
C GLY A 486 -1.66 10.82 -5.92
N VAL A 487 -0.58 10.95 -5.14
CA VAL A 487 -0.64 11.57 -3.80
C VAL A 487 -1.03 13.05 -3.83
N ARG A 488 -0.76 13.78 -4.93
CA ARG A 488 -1.17 15.19 -5.08
C ARG A 488 -2.64 15.35 -5.44
N ASN A 489 -3.35 14.25 -5.73
CA ASN A 489 -4.78 14.23 -6.03
C ASN A 489 -5.57 13.99 -4.74
N VAL A 490 -5.45 14.93 -3.79
CA VAL A 490 -6.01 14.86 -2.43
C VAL A 490 -7.49 14.50 -2.47
N LYS A 491 -7.90 13.55 -1.63
CA LYS A 491 -9.29 13.09 -1.50
C LYS A 491 -9.96 13.78 -0.33
N TRP A 492 -11.30 13.80 -0.33
CA TRP A 492 -12.09 14.36 0.77
C TRP A 492 -11.71 15.81 1.07
N VAL A 493 -11.47 16.61 0.03
CA VAL A 493 -10.92 17.97 0.14
C VAL A 493 -11.93 18.87 0.83
N ASP A 494 -11.57 19.34 2.03
CA ASP A 494 -12.37 20.27 2.83
C ASP A 494 -11.72 21.66 2.91
N ARG A 495 -10.44 21.78 2.56
CA ARG A 495 -9.72 23.05 2.57
C ARG A 495 -8.64 23.13 1.49
N ILE A 496 -8.52 24.31 0.90
CA ILE A 496 -7.40 24.71 0.03
C ILE A 496 -6.82 26.04 0.52
N ARG A 497 -5.49 26.14 0.50
CA ARG A 497 -4.76 27.33 0.97
C ARG A 497 -3.66 27.71 -0.01
N LEU A 498 -3.62 28.98 -0.38
CA LEU A 498 -2.50 29.55 -1.13
C LEU A 498 -1.32 29.83 -0.20
N SER A 499 -0.12 29.41 -0.58
CA SER A 499 1.07 29.50 0.27
C SER A 499 2.35 29.83 -0.50
N THR A 500 3.31 30.44 0.19
CA THR A 500 4.70 30.62 -0.26
C THR A 500 5.51 29.33 -0.16
N GLU A 501 5.00 28.36 0.60
CA GLU A 501 5.69 27.13 1.01
C GLU A 501 4.89 25.88 0.58
N GLU A 502 5.58 24.77 0.32
CA GLU A 502 4.93 23.48 0.09
C GLU A 502 4.12 23.02 1.31
N ALA A 503 3.20 22.07 1.11
CA ALA A 503 2.50 21.41 2.21
C ALA A 503 3.49 20.78 3.20
N GLU A 504 3.19 20.89 4.49
CA GLU A 504 4.05 20.31 5.54
C GLU A 504 3.90 18.78 5.61
N GLY A 505 4.81 18.16 6.36
CA GLY A 505 4.68 16.78 6.76
C GLY A 505 5.14 15.75 5.72
N PRO A 506 4.89 14.46 6.00
CA PRO A 506 5.72 13.40 5.45
C PRO A 506 5.44 13.06 3.99
N TRP A 507 4.24 13.37 3.51
CA TRP A 507 3.82 13.02 2.16
C TRP A 507 4.22 14.07 1.11
N GLN A 508 4.71 15.24 1.54
CA GLN A 508 5.21 16.30 0.67
C GLN A 508 6.69 16.61 1.00
N ARG A 509 6.97 17.22 2.15
CA ARG A 509 8.33 17.64 2.54
C ARG A 509 9.20 16.51 3.09
N GLY A 510 8.59 15.48 3.65
CA GLY A 510 9.30 14.30 4.15
C GLY A 510 9.87 13.40 3.05
N ILE A 511 10.29 12.20 3.43
CA ILE A 511 10.98 11.24 2.55
C ILE A 511 10.04 10.62 1.52
N ALA A 512 8.74 10.54 1.83
CA ALA A 512 7.80 9.89 0.94
C ALA A 512 7.63 10.71 -0.35
N TYR A 513 7.49 9.99 -1.47
CA TYR A 513 7.31 10.58 -2.81
C TYR A 513 8.46 11.50 -3.22
N LYS A 514 9.70 11.09 -2.91
CA LYS A 514 10.94 11.67 -3.43
C LYS A 514 11.80 10.58 -4.09
N GLY A 515 12.57 10.96 -5.09
CA GLY A 515 13.51 10.07 -5.78
C GLY A 515 14.91 10.20 -5.17
N PHE A 516 15.56 9.07 -4.90
CA PHE A 516 16.91 9.02 -4.37
C PHE A 516 17.82 8.22 -5.30
N SER A 517 19.13 8.48 -5.22
CA SER A 517 20.13 7.66 -5.91
C SER A 517 20.05 6.21 -5.42
N PRO A 518 20.22 5.18 -6.29
CA PRO A 518 20.30 3.78 -5.85
C PRO A 518 21.41 3.48 -4.84
N MET A 519 22.43 4.37 -4.76
CA MET A 519 23.52 4.29 -3.79
C MET A 519 23.14 4.81 -2.40
N GLN A 520 22.06 5.59 -2.29
CA GLN A 520 21.57 6.10 -1.01
C GLN A 520 20.73 5.02 -0.32
N LYS A 521 21.26 4.43 0.75
CA LYS A 521 20.63 3.29 1.46
C LYS A 521 19.76 3.70 2.65
N ASP A 522 20.02 4.86 3.24
CA ASP A 522 19.25 5.46 4.33
C ASP A 522 19.10 6.98 4.11
N CYS A 523 18.40 7.69 4.99
CA CYS A 523 18.28 9.14 4.94
C CYS A 523 19.11 9.85 6.02
N THR A 524 20.07 9.17 6.63
CA THR A 524 20.92 9.75 7.67
C THR A 524 21.85 10.79 7.04
N GLY A 525 21.83 12.01 7.58
CA GLY A 525 22.61 13.13 7.06
C GLY A 525 22.13 13.69 5.71
N VAL A 526 21.00 13.19 5.18
CA VAL A 526 20.38 13.72 3.96
C VAL A 526 19.51 14.91 4.31
N ASP A 527 19.75 16.04 3.65
CA ASP A 527 18.87 17.20 3.70
C ASP A 527 17.64 16.97 2.81
N VAL A 528 16.63 16.29 3.37
CA VAL A 528 15.42 15.87 2.66
C VAL A 528 14.63 17.05 2.11
N GLU A 529 14.70 18.23 2.76
CA GLU A 529 13.98 19.42 2.31
C GLU A 529 14.50 19.95 0.97
N LYS A 530 15.78 19.75 0.65
CA LYS A 530 16.38 20.12 -0.64
C LYS A 530 16.07 19.15 -1.77
N ILE A 531 15.55 17.97 -1.48
CA ILE A 531 15.16 16.99 -2.50
C ILE A 531 13.78 17.35 -3.03
N LEU A 532 13.64 17.44 -4.35
CA LEU A 532 12.37 17.81 -4.97
C LEU A 532 11.28 16.76 -4.71
N SER A 533 10.13 17.25 -4.26
CA SER A 533 8.89 16.47 -4.12
C SER A 533 8.42 16.01 -5.51
N MET A 534 8.08 14.72 -5.65
CA MET A 534 7.58 14.17 -6.91
C MET A 534 6.28 14.89 -7.30
N GLN A 535 6.24 15.40 -8.53
CA GLN A 535 5.09 16.05 -9.13
C GLN A 535 4.70 15.26 -10.39
N GLU A 536 5.21 15.63 -11.55
CA GLU A 536 4.99 14.86 -12.78
C GLU A 536 5.67 13.50 -12.72
N MET A 537 4.99 12.50 -13.27
CA MET A 537 5.54 11.15 -13.37
C MET A 537 6.32 10.96 -14.69
N PRO A 538 7.38 10.14 -14.69
CA PRO A 538 8.07 9.75 -15.91
C PRO A 538 7.16 8.91 -16.83
N VAL A 539 7.64 8.63 -18.05
CA VAL A 539 7.00 7.65 -18.94
C VAL A 539 7.02 6.26 -18.30
N GLN A 540 5.93 5.51 -18.47
CA GLN A 540 5.76 4.17 -17.92
C GLN A 540 4.93 3.30 -18.86
N SER A 541 5.17 1.99 -18.83
CA SER A 541 4.34 0.99 -19.49
C SER A 541 4.44 -0.37 -18.78
N ALA A 542 3.48 -1.26 -19.02
CA ALA A 542 3.55 -2.63 -18.55
C ALA A 542 2.71 -3.59 -19.42
N ILE A 543 3.19 -4.83 -19.58
CA ILE A 543 2.49 -5.91 -20.27
C ILE A 543 1.53 -6.59 -19.27
N MET A 544 0.25 -6.63 -19.60
CA MET A 544 -0.83 -7.18 -18.77
C MET A 544 -1.29 -8.55 -19.25
N ALA A 545 -1.17 -8.80 -20.56
CA ALA A 545 -1.43 -10.10 -21.16
C ALA A 545 -0.37 -10.40 -22.23
N PRO A 546 0.13 -11.64 -22.30
CA PRO A 546 -0.10 -12.74 -21.35
C PRO A 546 0.58 -12.49 -20.00
N LYS A 547 0.11 -13.18 -18.93
CA LYS A 547 0.74 -13.09 -17.61
C LYS A 547 2.13 -13.72 -17.61
N ALA A 548 2.99 -13.25 -16.72
CA ALA A 548 4.27 -13.89 -16.47
C ALA A 548 4.10 -15.38 -16.12
N GLY A 549 4.82 -16.26 -16.84
CA GLY A 549 4.74 -17.70 -16.66
C GLY A 549 3.55 -18.40 -17.35
N ALA A 550 2.75 -17.67 -18.14
CA ALA A 550 1.70 -18.30 -18.95
C ALA A 550 2.31 -19.28 -19.96
N VAL A 551 1.74 -20.48 -20.04
CA VAL A 551 2.01 -21.46 -21.10
C VAL A 551 0.95 -21.25 -22.18
N ILE A 552 1.39 -20.99 -23.40
CA ILE A 552 0.51 -20.65 -24.52
C ILE A 552 0.79 -21.63 -25.65
N GLU A 553 -0.23 -22.38 -26.07
CA GLU A 553 -0.18 -23.28 -27.22
C GLU A 553 -0.86 -22.62 -28.43
N LEU A 554 -0.30 -21.51 -28.90
CA LEU A 554 -0.80 -20.76 -30.06
C LEU A 554 0.38 -20.32 -30.93
N ASP A 555 0.18 -20.33 -32.25
CA ASP A 555 1.15 -19.81 -33.22
C ASP A 555 1.22 -18.27 -33.20
N ASP A 556 0.10 -17.61 -32.85
CA ASP A 556 -0.03 -16.16 -32.69
C ASP A 556 -0.50 -15.81 -31.27
N ILE A 557 0.12 -14.79 -30.66
CA ILE A 557 -0.25 -14.30 -29.33
C ILE A 557 -0.65 -12.83 -29.36
N GLU A 558 -1.75 -12.50 -28.70
CA GLU A 558 -2.15 -11.12 -28.47
C GLU A 558 -1.47 -10.60 -27.20
N VAL A 559 -0.59 -9.59 -27.35
CA VAL A 559 0.06 -8.92 -26.23
C VAL A 559 -0.68 -7.62 -25.94
N LYS A 560 -1.14 -7.44 -24.71
CA LYS A 560 -1.84 -6.21 -24.25
C LYS A 560 -1.13 -5.61 -23.06
N GLY A 561 -1.18 -4.29 -22.99
CA GLY A 561 -0.59 -3.53 -21.91
C GLY A 561 -1.02 -2.06 -21.95
N TRP A 562 -0.66 -1.33 -20.91
CA TRP A 562 -0.89 0.11 -20.83
C TRP A 562 0.44 0.86 -20.97
N ALA A 563 0.36 2.08 -21.46
CA ALA A 563 1.46 3.04 -21.47
C ALA A 563 0.93 4.44 -21.13
N TRP A 564 1.68 5.20 -20.34
CA TRP A 564 1.27 6.52 -19.85
C TRP A 564 2.50 7.37 -19.47
N SER A 565 2.37 8.69 -19.57
CA SER A 565 3.37 9.64 -19.08
C SER A 565 2.70 10.80 -18.35
N GLY A 566 3.37 11.33 -17.32
CA GLY A 566 2.94 12.54 -16.63
C GLY A 566 3.02 13.80 -17.49
N GLY A 567 2.65 14.93 -16.91
CA GLY A 567 2.79 16.26 -17.53
C GLY A 567 2.01 16.48 -18.82
N GLY A 568 1.01 15.65 -19.14
CA GLY A 568 0.24 15.77 -20.38
C GLY A 568 0.99 15.32 -21.64
N ARG A 569 2.10 14.60 -21.50
CA ARG A 569 2.88 14.07 -22.63
C ARG A 569 2.20 12.81 -23.19
N GLY A 570 1.78 12.87 -24.46
CA GLY A 570 1.24 11.72 -25.16
C GLY A 570 2.27 10.61 -25.40
N ILE A 571 1.82 9.35 -25.45
CA ILE A 571 2.67 8.22 -25.85
C ILE A 571 2.70 8.16 -27.38
N VAL A 572 3.88 8.39 -27.96
CA VAL A 572 4.07 8.40 -29.42
C VAL A 572 4.46 7.05 -30.01
N ARG A 573 4.90 6.11 -29.16
CA ARG A 573 5.24 4.73 -29.51
C ARG A 573 5.19 3.84 -28.28
N VAL A 574 4.69 2.62 -28.45
CA VAL A 574 4.80 1.50 -27.49
C VAL A 574 5.65 0.43 -28.13
#